data_AF-A0A6N2ZWX5-F1
#
_entry.id   AF-A0A6N2ZWX5-F1
#
_cell.length_a   1.000
_cell.length_b   1.000
_cell.length_c   1.000
_cell.angle_alpha   90.00
_cell.angle_beta   90.00
_cell.angle_gamma   90.00
#
_symmetry.space_group_name_H-M   'P 1'
#
loop_
_entity.id
_entity.type
_entity.pdbx_description
1 polymer ?
#
loop_
_entity_poly.entity_id
_entity_poly.type
_entity_poly.pdbx_seq_one_letter_code
_entity_poly.pdbx_strand_id
1 'polypeptide(L)'
;MNTKERGLILLGRYLKFSNEEIENLRLKIISIAYNRKGCLLNFTILGNGRVIFLHQKQDGWNIRITGNGPIREGHLPTMEAVRRNIWSELNE
;
A
#
# COMPACT_ATOMS: atom_id res chain seq x y z
N MET A 1 6.56 18.31 -6.41
CA MET A 1 6.60 16.96 -5.78
C MET A 1 5.84 16.01 -6.69
N ASN A 2 6.47 14.93 -7.17
CA ASN A 2 5.80 13.98 -8.07
C ASN A 2 4.72 13.17 -7.30
N THR A 3 3.76 12.58 -8.02
CA THR A 3 2.65 11.80 -7.42
C THR A 3 3.14 10.63 -6.56
N LYS A 4 4.26 10.01 -6.98
CA LYS A 4 4.88 8.89 -6.26
C LYS A 4 5.33 9.30 -4.85
N GLU A 5 6.03 10.42 -4.71
CA GLU A 5 6.55 10.87 -3.41
C GLU A 5 5.45 11.28 -2.48
N ARG A 6 4.41 11.95 -3.00
CA ARG A 6 3.25 12.28 -2.19
C ARG A 6 2.49 11.04 -1.75
N GLY A 7 2.40 10.03 -2.61
CA GLY A 7 1.83 8.73 -2.28
C GLY A 7 2.62 8.03 -1.18
N LEU A 8 3.95 7.98 -1.28
CA LEU A 8 4.83 7.39 -0.27
C LEU A 8 4.73 8.10 1.08
N ILE A 9 4.73 9.44 1.09
CA ILE A 9 4.55 10.23 2.33
C ILE A 9 3.20 9.91 2.98
N LEU A 10 2.13 9.83 2.19
CA LEU A 10 0.80 9.48 2.71
C LEU A 10 0.75 8.04 3.22
N LEU A 11 1.32 7.09 2.48
CA LEU A 11 1.40 5.69 2.87
C LEU A 11 2.16 5.56 4.20
N GLY A 12 3.31 6.23 4.32
CA GLY A 12 4.12 6.25 5.54
C GLY A 12 3.39 6.85 6.72
N ARG A 13 2.70 7.98 6.52
CA ARG A 13 1.91 8.62 7.59
C ARG A 13 0.74 7.75 8.05
N TYR A 14 -0.03 7.18 7.13
CA TYR A 14 -1.26 6.44 7.46
C TYR A 14 -0.99 5.03 7.97
N LEU A 15 0.07 4.39 7.50
CA LEU A 15 0.45 3.04 7.94
C LEU A 15 1.61 3.05 8.95
N LYS A 16 2.12 4.22 9.33
CA LYS A 16 3.24 4.39 10.28
C LYS A 16 4.51 3.64 9.87
N PHE A 17 4.88 3.70 8.58
CA PHE A 17 6.21 3.25 8.15
C PHE A 17 7.29 4.22 8.67
N SER A 18 8.45 3.68 9.04
CA SER A 18 9.64 4.49 9.33
C SER A 18 10.17 5.13 8.04
N ASN A 19 11.05 6.13 8.19
CA ASN A 19 11.71 6.74 7.03
C ASN A 19 12.53 5.70 6.25
N GLU A 20 13.25 4.82 6.95
CA GLU A 20 14.03 3.74 6.33
C GLU A 20 13.14 2.79 5.52
N GLU A 21 11.97 2.44 6.06
CA GLU A 21 11.01 1.60 5.35
C GLU A 21 10.48 2.30 4.09
N ILE A 22 10.22 3.61 4.15
CA ILE A 22 9.77 4.39 3.00
C ILE A 22 10.84 4.50 1.91
N GLU A 23 12.11 4.67 2.28
CA GLU A 23 13.22 4.66 1.33
C GLU A 23 13.33 3.30 0.61
N ASN A 24 13.18 2.21 1.36
CA ASN A 24 13.18 0.87 0.78
C ASN A 24 11.96 0.63 -0.14
N LEU A 25 10.78 1.10 0.25
CA LEU A 25 9.57 1.03 -0.59
C LEU A 25 9.70 1.88 -1.85
N ARG A 26 10.37 3.04 -1.78
CA ARG A 26 10.60 3.93 -2.92
C ARG A 26 11.33 3.22 -4.06
N LEU A 27 12.26 2.32 -3.74
CA LEU A 27 13.02 1.54 -4.71
C LEU A 27 12.19 0.41 -5.35
N LYS A 28 11.28 -0.20 -4.58
CA LYS A 28 10.48 -1.37 -5.02
C LYS A 28 9.17 -0.99 -5.72
N ILE A 29 8.59 0.15 -5.34
CA ILE A 29 7.34 0.65 -5.91
C ILE A 29 7.65 1.34 -7.24
N ILE A 30 7.11 0.80 -8.32
CA ILE A 30 7.19 1.40 -9.66
C ILE A 30 6.27 2.62 -9.71
N SER A 31 5.02 2.47 -9.28
CA SER A 31 4.06 3.56 -9.22
C SER A 31 3.12 3.43 -8.02
N ILE A 32 2.67 4.57 -7.52
CA ILE A 32 1.66 4.64 -6.47
C ILE A 32 0.67 5.74 -6.80
N ALA A 33 -0.61 5.38 -6.75
CA ALA A 33 -1.73 6.31 -6.80
C ALA A 33 -2.48 6.25 -5.49
N TYR A 34 -3.14 7.36 -5.16
CA TYR A 34 -3.99 7.43 -3.99
C TYR A 34 -5.19 8.32 -4.27
N ASN A 35 -6.31 8.04 -3.60
CA ASN A 35 -7.49 8.90 -3.63
C ASN A 35 -8.12 8.96 -2.24
N ARG A 36 -8.84 10.04 -1.96
CA ARG A 36 -9.63 10.18 -0.74
C ARG A 36 -11.11 10.16 -1.08
N LYS A 37 -11.87 9.36 -0.34
CA LYS A 37 -13.33 9.37 -0.38
C LYS A 37 -13.83 9.68 1.03
N GLY A 38 -14.18 10.95 1.27
CA GLY A 38 -14.42 11.46 2.62
C GLY A 38 -13.16 11.38 3.48
N CYS A 39 -13.27 10.80 4.67
CA CYS A 39 -12.13 10.58 5.58
C CYS A 39 -11.31 9.32 5.28
N LEU A 40 -11.71 8.52 4.29
CA LEU A 40 -11.07 7.25 3.95
C LEU A 40 -10.06 7.44 2.82
N LEU A 41 -8.88 6.85 2.98
CA LEU A 41 -7.79 6.89 2.01
C LEU A 41 -7.65 5.55 1.29
N ASN A 42 -7.56 5.58 -0.03
CA ASN A 42 -7.31 4.40 -0.85
C ASN A 42 -5.96 4.53 -1.54
N PHE A 43 -5.23 3.42 -1.68
CA PHE A 43 -3.99 3.33 -2.42
C PHE A 43 -4.07 2.27 -3.52
N THR A 44 -3.36 2.53 -4.60
CA THR A 44 -3.02 1.55 -5.62
C THR A 44 -1.52 1.57 -5.80
N ILE A 45 -0.86 0.46 -5.47
CA ILE A 45 0.60 0.32 -5.46
C ILE A 45 0.97 -0.71 -6.52
N LEU A 46 1.85 -0.33 -7.44
CA LEU A 46 2.46 -1.24 -8.42
C LEU A 46 3.92 -1.44 -8.05
N GLY A 47 4.34 -2.68 -7.92
CA GLY A 47 5.73 -3.06 -7.74
C GLY A 47 5.88 -4.56 -7.84
N ASN A 48 7.07 -5.02 -8.23
CA ASN A 48 7.37 -6.45 -8.31
C ASN A 48 6.36 -7.30 -9.13
N GLY A 49 5.83 -6.75 -10.24
CA GLY A 49 4.80 -7.44 -11.05
C GLY A 49 3.45 -7.65 -10.35
N ARG A 50 3.22 -7.00 -9.20
CA ARG A 50 1.99 -7.05 -8.40
C ARG A 50 1.32 -5.69 -8.37
N VAL A 51 -0.01 -5.69 -8.33
CA VAL A 51 -0.82 -4.51 -8.03
C VAL A 51 -1.57 -4.74 -6.73
N ILE A 52 -1.30 -3.87 -5.75
CA ILE A 52 -1.90 -3.89 -4.41
C ILE A 52 -2.89 -2.74 -4.31
N PHE A 53 -4.16 -3.06 -4.10
CA PHE A 53 -5.23 -2.14 -3.79
C PHE A 53 -5.48 -2.15 -2.29
N LEU A 54 -5.43 -0.99 -1.64
CA LEU A 54 -5.69 -0.82 -0.22
C LEU A 54 -6.80 0.19 -0.04
N HIS A 55 -7.91 -0.24 0.55
CA HIS A 55 -9.09 0.59 0.74
C HIS A 55 -9.37 0.73 2.23
N GLN A 56 -9.19 1.94 2.77
CA GLN A 56 -9.44 2.19 4.19
C GLN A 56 -10.93 2.01 4.53
N LYS A 57 -11.19 1.41 5.68
CA LYS A 57 -12.50 1.24 6.32
C LYS A 57 -12.46 1.81 7.73
N GLN A 58 -13.61 1.92 8.38
CA GLN A 58 -13.69 2.41 9.76
C GLN A 58 -13.00 1.46 10.76
N ASP A 59 -13.01 0.17 10.45
CA ASP A 59 -12.55 -0.95 11.26
C ASP A 59 -11.25 -1.59 10.74
N GLY A 60 -10.60 -0.99 9.74
CA GLY A 60 -9.37 -1.52 9.17
C GLY A 60 -9.17 -1.17 7.71
N TRP A 61 -8.71 -2.14 6.93
CA TRP A 61 -8.38 -1.98 5.51
C TRP A 61 -8.83 -3.21 4.73
N ASN A 62 -9.47 -2.99 3.59
CA ASN A 62 -9.61 -4.06 2.61
C ASN A 62 -8.38 -4.05 1.71
N ILE A 63 -7.80 -5.23 1.49
CA ILE A 63 -6.70 -5.44 0.58
C ILE A 63 -7.17 -6.29 -0.59
N ARG A 64 -6.71 -5.95 -1.80
CA ARG A 64 -6.80 -6.79 -2.98
C ARG A 64 -5.46 -6.78 -3.69
N ILE A 65 -4.95 -7.96 -4.03
CA ILE A 65 -3.67 -8.14 -4.72
C ILE A 65 -3.93 -8.88 -6.01
N THR A 66 -3.37 -8.37 -7.11
CA THR A 66 -3.44 -8.95 -8.46
C THR A 66 -2.06 -8.93 -9.12
N GLY A 67 -1.90 -9.55 -10.28
CA GLY A 67 -0.63 -9.57 -11.05
C GLY A 67 -0.20 -10.99 -11.39
N ASN A 68 1.10 -11.27 -11.31
CA ASN A 68 1.74 -12.54 -11.72
C ASN A 68 1.38 -13.78 -10.85
N GLY A 69 0.27 -13.77 -10.11
CA GLY A 69 -0.16 -14.89 -9.30
C GLY A 69 -1.66 -14.82 -8.95
N PRO A 70 -2.14 -15.69 -8.05
CA PRO A 70 -3.56 -15.76 -7.73
C PRO A 70 -4.05 -14.42 -7.16
N ILE A 71 -5.28 -14.07 -7.52
CA ILE A 71 -5.96 -12.91 -6.95
C ILE A 71 -6.22 -13.22 -5.47
N ARG A 72 -5.78 -12.32 -4.59
CA ARG A 72 -5.96 -12.42 -3.13
C ARG A 72 -6.73 -11.21 -2.65
N GLU A 73 -7.72 -11.44 -1.80
CA GLU A 73 -8.56 -10.39 -1.22
C GLU A 73 -8.79 -10.68 0.26
N GLY A 74 -8.93 -9.64 1.07
CA GLY A 74 -9.18 -9.81 2.49
C GLY A 74 -9.39 -8.51 3.25
N HIS A 75 -9.75 -8.67 4.52
CA HIS A 75 -9.85 -7.58 5.49
C HIS A 75 -8.66 -7.66 6.47
N LEU A 76 -7.99 -6.53 6.66
CA LEU A 76 -6.84 -6.36 7.55
C LEU A 76 -7.24 -5.39 8.66
N PRO A 77 -7.44 -5.87 9.90
CA PRO A 77 -7.94 -5.04 11.00
C PRO A 77 -6.87 -4.09 11.54
N THR A 78 -5.58 -4.35 11.28
CA THR A 78 -4.47 -3.58 11.84
C THR A 78 -3.52 -3.04 10.78
N MET A 79 -2.89 -1.90 11.06
CA MET A 79 -1.87 -1.30 10.18
C MET A 79 -0.66 -2.22 10.00
N GLU A 80 -0.28 -2.94 11.06
CA GLU A 80 0.83 -3.90 11.02
C GLU A 80 0.55 -5.03 10.02
N ALA A 81 -0.69 -5.52 9.97
CA ALA A 81 -1.08 -6.53 8.99
C ALA A 81 -1.00 -5.98 7.56
N VAL A 82 -1.41 -4.72 7.34
CA VAL A 82 -1.26 -4.05 6.04
C VAL A 82 0.22 -3.93 5.65
N ARG A 83 1.07 -3.44 6.56
CA ARG A 83 2.51 -3.29 6.31
C ARG A 83 3.17 -4.61 5.91
N ARG A 84 2.89 -5.70 6.65
CA ARG A 84 3.44 -7.03 6.34
C ARG A 84 3.03 -7.51 4.95
N ASN A 85 1.77 -7.31 4.56
CA ASN A 85 1.31 -7.68 3.22
C ASN A 85 2.03 -6.86 2.14
N ILE A 86 2.09 -5.52 2.28
CA ILE A 86 2.84 -4.67 1.33
C ILE A 86 4.28 -5.15 1.22
N TRP A 87 4.91 -5.48 2.35
CA TRP A 87 6.29 -5.97 2.36
C TRP A 87 6.46 -7.32 1.67
N SER A 88 5.58 -8.30 1.91
CA SER A 88 5.64 -9.61 1.26
C SER A 88 5.54 -9.46 -0.25
N GLU A 89 4.51 -8.75 -0.72
CA GLU A 89 4.24 -8.63 -2.16
C GLU A 89 5.34 -7.91 -2.95
N LEU A 90 6.03 -6.97 -2.31
CA LEU A 90 7.07 -6.16 -2.96
C LEU A 90 8.48 -6.76 -2.83
N ASN A 91 8.66 -7.84 -2.06
CA ASN A 91 9.97 -8.48 -1.83
C ASN A 91 10.08 -9.94 -2.29
N GLU A 92 8.97 -10.62 -2.55
CA GLU A 92 8.95 -12.00 -3.08
C GLU A 92 9.59 -12.12 -4.46
#